data_AF-A0A5R2MX35-F1
#
_entry.id   AF-A0A5R2MX35-F1
#
_cell.length_a   1.000
_cell.length_b   1.000
_cell.length_c   1.000
_cell.angle_alpha   90.00
_cell.angle_beta   90.00
_cell.angle_gamma   90.00
#
_symmetry.space_group_name_H-M   'P 1'
#
loop_
_entity.id
_entity.type
_entity.pdbx_description
1 polymer ?
#
loop_
_entity_poly.entity_id
_entity_poly.type
_entity_poly.pdbx_seq_one_letter_code
_entity_poly.pdbx_strand_id
1 'polypeptide(L)' 'VSVMMLAAGPLANFIAKNPSIVMLALGFLLMIGMTLIADGMGYHVPKGYIYAAMGFSALVEGLNMLARRRKKAKSGDGH' A
#
# COMPACT_ATOMS: atom_id res chain seq x y z
N VAL A 1 -6.11 -22.86 3.35
CA VAL A 1 -5.20 -22.52 4.48
C VAL A 1 -3.76 -22.94 4.26
N SER A 2 -3.47 -24.12 3.70
CA SER A 2 -2.10 -24.57 3.42
C SER A 2 -1.28 -23.57 2.58
N VAL A 3 -1.90 -22.99 1.55
CA VAL A 3 -1.28 -21.91 0.75
C VAL A 3 -0.98 -20.67 1.59
N MET A 4 -1.87 -20.29 2.52
CA MET A 4 -1.63 -19.16 3.42
C MET A 4 -0.46 -19.45 4.36
N MET A 5 -0.34 -20.68 4.88
CA MET A 5 0.76 -21.07 5.75
C MET A 5 2.11 -20.99 5.03
N LEU A 6 2.17 -21.41 3.76
CA LEU A 6 3.37 -21.32 2.94
C LEU A 6 3.69 -19.87 2.54
N ALA A 7 2.66 -19.04 2.27
CA ALA A 7 2.84 -17.65 1.85
C ALA A 7 3.11 -16.67 3.01
N ALA A 8 2.72 -17.01 4.25
CA ALA A 8 2.82 -16.12 5.40
C ALA A 8 4.27 -15.72 5.71
N GLY A 9 5.22 -16.66 5.67
CA GLY A 9 6.64 -16.38 5.91
C GLY A 9 7.25 -15.41 4.88
N PRO A 10 7.17 -15.70 3.57
CA PRO A 10 7.61 -14.78 2.52
C PRO A 10 6.94 -13.40 2.59
N LEU A 11 5.64 -13.36 2.86
CA LEU A 11 4.89 -12.10 2.96
C LEU A 11 5.35 -11.27 4.17
N ALA A 12 5.52 -11.89 5.34
CA ALA A 12 6.00 -11.22 6.54
C ALA A 12 7.40 -10.61 6.33
N ASN A 13 8.30 -11.35 5.69
CA ASN A 13 9.65 -10.87 5.36
C ASN A 13 9.64 -9.71 4.35
N PHE A 14 8.70 -9.73 3.40
CA PHE A 14 8.54 -8.66 2.42
C PHE A 14 8.02 -7.36 3.06
N ILE A 15 7.05 -7.50 3.97
CA ILE A 15 6.50 -6.39 4.76
C ILE A 15 7.58 -5.77 5.66
N ALA A 16 8.35 -6.60 6.38
CA ALA A 16 9.44 -6.14 7.24
C ALA A 16 10.51 -5.34 6.48
N LYS A 17 10.78 -5.69 5.22
CA LYS A 17 11.71 -4.97 4.34
C LYS A 17 11.12 -3.68 3.75
N ASN A 18 9.81 -3.56 3.66
CA ASN A 18 9.12 -2.43 3.02
C ASN A 18 7.94 -1.95 3.88
N PRO A 19 8.18 -1.27 5.02
CA PRO A 19 7.13 -0.89 5.96
C PRO A 19 6.05 0.03 5.38
N SER A 20 6.32 0.77 4.29
CA SER A 20 5.30 1.56 3.62
C SER A 20 4.17 0.73 2.99
N ILE A 21 4.40 -0.57 2.78
CA ILE A 21 3.37 -1.52 2.32
C ILE A 21 2.30 -1.73 3.40
N VAL A 22 2.69 -1.72 4.69
CA VAL A 22 1.72 -1.78 5.80
C VAL A 22 0.82 -0.56 5.75
N MET A 23 1.39 0.63 5.54
CA MET A 23 0.63 1.87 5.44
C MET A 23 -0.33 1.85 4.24
N LEU A 24 0.09 1.34 3.08
CA LEU A 24 -0.78 1.14 1.92
C LEU A 24 -1.93 0.17 2.23
N ALA A 25 -1.65 -0.96 2.90
CA ALA A 25 -2.67 -1.94 3.27
C ALA A 25 -3.71 -1.36 4.25
N LEU A 26 -3.27 -0.64 5.28
CA LEU A 26 -4.15 0.06 6.22
C LEU A 26 -5.00 1.12 5.51
N GLY A 27 -4.42 1.87 4.58
CA GLY A 27 -5.15 2.83 3.75
C GLY A 27 -6.21 2.18 2.86
N PHE A 28 -5.88 1.04 2.24
CA PHE A 28 -6.81 0.24 1.44
C PHE A 28 -7.98 -0.28 2.30
N LEU A 29 -7.68 -0.79 3.50
CA LEU A 29 -8.68 -1.26 4.45
C LEU A 29 -9.64 -0.13 4.86
N LEU A 30 -9.10 1.04 5.22
CA LEU A 30 -9.90 2.20 5.62
C LEU A 30 -10.78 2.69 4.47
N MET A 31 -10.24 2.74 3.26
CA MET A 31 -10.95 3.25 2.10
C MET A 31 -12.06 2.28 1.63
N ILE A 32 -11.81 0.97 1.65
CA ILE A 32 -12.87 -0.04 1.47
C ILE A 32 -13.91 0.09 2.59
N GLY A 33 -13.50 0.22 3.84
CA GLY A 33 -14.41 0.41 4.98
C GLY A 33 -15.34 1.61 4.82
N MET A 34 -14.80 2.78 4.47
CA MET A 34 -15.59 3.98 4.17
C MET A 34 -16.54 3.78 2.99
N THR A 35 -16.08 3.12 1.92
CA THR A 35 -16.92 2.85 0.74
C THR A 35 -18.11 1.98 1.11
N LEU A 36 -17.88 0.93 1.89
CA LEU A 36 -18.96 0.03 2.34
C LEU A 36 -19.95 0.74 3.26
N ILE A 37 -19.49 1.65 4.12
CA ILE A 37 -20.38 2.48 4.96
C ILE A 37 -21.22 3.42 4.09
N ALA A 38 -20.62 4.10 3.11
CA ALA A 38 -21.32 5.02 2.23
C ALA A 38 -22.36 4.32 1.34
N ASP A 39 -21.97 3.18 0.73
CA ASP A 39 -22.90 2.34 -0.04
C ASP A 39 -24.02 1.80 0.86
N GLY A 40 -23.71 1.40 2.09
CA GLY A 40 -24.70 0.96 3.09
C GLY A 40 -25.68 2.06 3.55
N MET A 41 -25.27 3.33 3.45
CA MET A 41 -26.10 4.51 3.70
C MET A 41 -26.90 4.97 2.45
N GLY A 42 -26.80 4.25 1.32
CA GLY A 42 -27.49 4.58 0.07
C GLY A 42 -26.77 5.58 -0.83
N TYR A 43 -25.61 6.10 -0.41
CA TYR A 43 -24.75 6.94 -1.26
C TYR A 43 -23.88 6.03 -2.13
N HIS A 44 -24.23 5.91 -3.41
CA HIS A 44 -23.42 5.17 -4.37
C HIS A 44 -22.12 5.95 -4.64
N VAL A 45 -21.04 5.56 -3.97
CA VAL A 45 -19.72 6.12 -4.27
C VAL A 45 -19.27 5.52 -5.59
N PRO A 46 -19.04 6.31 -6.65
CA PRO A 46 -18.68 5.74 -7.94
C PRO A 46 -17.30 5.08 -7.80
N LYS A 47 -17.28 3.75 -7.95
CA LYS A 47 -16.10 2.89 -7.75
C LYS A 47 -14.89 3.31 -8.58
N GLY A 48 -15.12 4.02 -9.69
CA GLY A 48 -14.07 4.60 -10.52
C GLY A 48 -13.17 5.60 -9.77
N TYR A 49 -13.72 6.44 -8.88
CA TYR A 49 -12.92 7.39 -8.09
C TYR A 49 -12.02 6.68 -7.08
N ILE A 50 -12.53 5.61 -6.50
CA ILE A 50 -11.82 4.74 -5.57
C ILE A 50 -10.61 4.10 -6.28
N TYR A 51 -10.84 3.45 -7.41
CA TYR A 51 -9.75 2.80 -8.14
C TYR A 51 -8.72 3.81 -8.66
N ALA A 52 -9.15 5.01 -9.09
CA ALA A 52 -8.24 6.09 -9.48
C ALA A 52 -7.36 6.56 -8.30
N ALA A 53 -7.95 6.75 -7.12
CA ALA A 53 -7.22 7.15 -5.91
C ALA A 53 -6.22 6.08 -5.45
N MET A 54 -6.61 4.80 -5.47
CA MET A 54 -5.72 3.68 -5.16
C MET A 54 -4.54 3.60 -6.14
N GLY A 55 -4.81 3.71 -7.44
CA GLY A 55 -3.78 3.67 -8.50
C GLY A 55 -2.80 4.84 -8.40
N PHE A 56 -3.29 6.05 -8.17
CA PHE A 56 -2.46 7.24 -7.98
C PHE A 56 -1.58 7.12 -6.72
N SER A 57 -2.14 6.65 -5.60
CA SER A 57 -1.39 6.45 -4.36
C SER A 57 -0.27 5.42 -4.51
N ALA A 58 -0.54 4.29 -5.18
CA ALA A 58 0.46 3.26 -5.47
C ALA A 58 1.60 3.80 -6.37
N LEU A 59 1.27 4.62 -7.37
CA LEU A 59 2.24 5.30 -8.23
C LEU A 59 3.15 6.25 -7.43
N VAL A 60 2.55 7.12 -6.61
CA VAL A 60 3.29 8.07 -5.77
C VAL A 60 4.19 7.31 -4.79
N GLU A 61 3.70 6.26 -4.16
CA GLU A 61 4.51 5.47 -3.23
C GLU A 61 5.64 4.72 -3.95
N GLY A 62 5.42 4.22 -5.17
CA GLY A 62 6.47 3.65 -6.02
C GLY A 62 7.58 4.65 -6.33
N LEU A 63 7.22 5.88 -6.72
CA LEU A 63 8.17 6.97 -6.95
C LEU A 63 8.91 7.37 -5.66
N ASN A 64 8.19 7.44 -4.54
CA ASN A 64 8.73 7.74 -3.22
C ASN A 64 9.76 6.69 -2.78
N MET A 65 9.47 5.41 -3.02
CA MET A 65 10.40 4.31 -2.72
C MET A 65 11.65 4.35 -3.61
N LEU A 66 11.50 4.71 -4.90
CA LEU A 66 12.61 4.91 -5.83
C LEU A 66 13.49 6.11 -5.43
N ALA A 67 12.87 7.21 -5.02
CA ALA A 67 13.57 8.40 -4.51
C ALA A 67 14.35 8.11 -3.21
N ARG A 68 13.75 7.36 -2.26
CA ARG A 68 14.44 6.90 -1.04
C ARG A 68 15.63 6.01 -1.33
N ARG A 69 15.50 5.07 -2.28
CA ARG A 69 16.61 4.21 -2.72
C ARG A 69 17.77 5.00 -3.29
N ARG A 70 17.48 6.00 -4.15
CA ARG A 70 18.50 6.89 -4.71
C ARG A 70 19.18 7.76 -3.65
N LYS A 71 18.44 8.28 -2.66
CA LYS A 71 19.03 9.01 -1.52
C LYS A 71 19.95 8.12 -0.67
N LYS A 72 19.53 6.89 -0.36
CA LYS A 72 20.35 5.96 0.43
C LYS A 72 21.64 5.56 -0.27
N ALA A 73 21.63 5.43 -1.61
CA ALA A 73 22.82 5.19 -2.41
C ALA A 73 23.81 6.37 -2.42
N LYS A 74 23.33 7.60 -2.20
CA LYS A 74 24.16 8.82 -2.20
C LYS A 74 24.75 9.16 -0.82
N SER A 75 24.26 8.52 0.25
CA SER A 75 24.73 8.75 1.63
C SER A 75 25.72 7.69 2.13
N GLY A 76 26.17 6.75 1.28
CA GLY A 76 27.14 5.71 1.64
C GLY A 76 28.58 6.00 1.20
N ASP A 77 28.87 7.20 0.70
CA ASP A 77 30.17 7.56 0.10
C ASP A 77 30.94 8.61 0.92
N GLY A 78 30.65 8.69 2.22
CA GLY A 78 31.38 9.55 3.15
C GLY A 78 31.46 8.88 4.50
N HIS A 79 32.70 8.70 4.98
CA HIS A 79 33.19 8.08 6.22
C HIS A 79 33.68 6.64 6.09
#